data_AF-A0A925HFL1-F1
#
_entry.id   AF-A0A925HFL1-F1
#
_cell.length_a   1.000
_cell.length_b   1.000
_cell.length_c   1.000
_cell.angle_alpha   90.00
_cell.angle_beta   90.00
_cell.angle_gamma   90.00
#
_symmetry.space_group_name_H-M   'P 1'
#
loop_
_entity.id
_entity.type
_entity.pdbx_description
1 polymer ?
#
loop_
_entity_poly.entity_id
_entity_poly.type
_entity_poly.pdbx_seq_one_letter_code
_entity_poly.pdbx_strand_id
1 'polypeptide(L)'
;MSKRDPNDDTPPIGDQRCGFIAVIGAPNAGKSTLVNALVGAKVSIVSHKVQTTRVPVRGIANEGVSQLIFVDTPGVFAPKKRLDTAMVEAAWGGARGADMVVLVVDAAKGLDDEVKGILDKLKGVKLPRILALNKIDRLESREKLLELAADLNQHLTFDGVFMISATDGDGVQDLKRNLALRVPPGHWHYPADDLTDAPLRLLASEITREKIFHRLHDELPYHSTVETTAWTERRDGSVRIEQTIFVARAGQKAIMLGKGGQTIKQVSM
;
A
#
# COMPACT_ATOMS: atom_id res chain seq x y z
N MET A 1 -33.06 0.43 -23.84
CA MET A 1 -32.00 1.29 -23.28
C MET A 1 -32.32 1.52 -21.82
N SER A 2 -31.56 0.89 -20.91
CA SER A 2 -31.74 1.07 -19.46
C SER A 2 -31.46 2.52 -19.09
N LYS A 3 -32.36 3.19 -18.38
CA LYS A 3 -32.11 4.53 -17.82
C LYS A 3 -31.00 4.37 -16.79
N ARG A 4 -29.88 5.08 -16.95
CA ARG A 4 -28.82 5.13 -15.94
C ARG A 4 -29.40 5.69 -14.64
N ASP A 5 -28.95 5.14 -13.53
CA ASP A 5 -29.21 5.70 -12.21
C ASP A 5 -28.60 7.12 -12.18
N PRO A 6 -29.37 8.16 -11.79
CA PRO A 6 -28.85 9.53 -11.72
C PRO A 6 -27.70 9.72 -10.72
N ASN A 7 -27.44 8.75 -9.83
CA ASN A 7 -26.29 8.74 -8.92
C ASN A 7 -25.12 7.85 -9.39
N ASP A 8 -25.20 7.28 -10.60
CA ASP A 8 -24.11 6.49 -11.16
C ASP A 8 -23.07 7.41 -11.81
N ASP A 9 -22.06 7.79 -11.01
CA ASP A 9 -20.88 8.55 -11.45
C ASP A 9 -19.96 7.74 -12.41
N THR A 10 -20.36 6.51 -12.78
CA THR A 10 -19.61 5.68 -13.72
C THR A 10 -19.66 6.27 -15.14
N PRO A 11 -18.50 6.48 -15.80
CA PRO A 11 -18.45 6.97 -17.17
C PRO A 11 -19.16 6.05 -18.16
N PRO A 12 -19.56 6.52 -19.34
CA PRO A 12 -20.00 5.64 -20.43
C PRO A 12 -18.96 4.57 -20.75
N ILE A 13 -19.41 3.33 -20.92
CA ILE A 13 -18.60 2.12 -21.21
C ILE A 13 -17.54 2.34 -22.31
N GLY A 14 -17.86 3.11 -23.35
CA GLY A 14 -16.95 3.39 -24.49
C GLY A 14 -15.79 4.35 -24.19
N ASP A 15 -15.90 5.13 -23.10
CA ASP A 15 -14.90 6.13 -22.71
C ASP A 15 -14.07 5.68 -21.49
N GLN A 16 -14.46 4.57 -20.86
CA GLN A 16 -13.82 4.06 -19.64
C GLN A 16 -12.40 3.57 -19.88
N ARG A 17 -11.57 3.79 -18.87
CA ARG A 17 -10.22 3.26 -18.76
C ARG A 17 -10.07 2.60 -17.40
N CYS A 18 -9.34 1.50 -17.34
CA CYS A 18 -9.11 0.78 -16.09
C CYS A 18 -7.75 0.10 -16.13
N GLY A 19 -7.00 0.13 -15.04
CA GLY A 19 -5.73 -0.57 -14.97
C GLY A 19 -5.25 -0.89 -13.57
N PHE A 20 -4.54 -2.00 -13.45
CA PHE A 20 -3.87 -2.45 -12.23
C PHE A 20 -2.46 -1.86 -12.16
N ILE A 21 -2.14 -1.26 -11.01
CA ILE A 21 -0.89 -0.56 -10.77
C ILE A 21 -0.18 -1.21 -9.59
N ALA A 22 0.93 -1.89 -9.83
CA ALA A 22 1.73 -2.46 -8.76
C ALA A 22 2.57 -1.36 -8.10
N VAL A 23 2.39 -1.16 -6.79
CA VAL A 23 3.19 -0.20 -6.00
C VAL A 23 4.31 -0.97 -5.31
N ILE A 24 5.55 -0.80 -5.80
CA ILE A 24 6.73 -1.59 -5.40
C ILE A 24 7.78 -0.66 -4.80
N GLY A 25 8.62 -1.18 -3.91
CA GLY A 25 9.68 -0.41 -3.27
C GLY A 25 10.21 -1.10 -2.02
N ALA A 26 11.37 -0.63 -1.54
CA ALA A 26 11.99 -1.13 -0.31
C ALA A 26 11.03 -1.00 0.89
N PRO A 27 11.22 -1.80 1.96
CA PRO A 27 10.51 -1.59 3.22
C PRO A 27 10.56 -0.12 3.66
N ASN A 28 9.48 0.39 4.23
CA ASN A 28 9.37 1.77 4.71
C ASN A 28 9.54 2.88 3.66
N ALA A 29 9.59 2.60 2.35
CA ALA A 29 9.61 3.63 1.30
C ALA A 29 8.33 4.51 1.27
N GLY A 30 7.27 4.10 1.98
CA GLY A 30 5.99 4.83 2.05
C GLY A 30 4.95 4.39 1.03
N LYS A 31 5.03 3.14 0.54
CA LYS A 31 4.05 2.54 -0.39
C LYS A 31 2.62 2.63 0.11
N SER A 32 2.32 2.09 1.28
CA SER A 32 0.96 2.08 1.85
C SER A 32 0.47 3.50 2.16
N THR A 33 1.36 4.42 2.58
CA THR A 33 1.03 5.85 2.74
C THR A 33 0.61 6.45 1.40
N LEU A 34 1.35 6.17 0.32
CA LEU A 34 1.04 6.64 -1.01
C LEU A 34 -0.29 6.07 -1.52
N VAL A 35 -0.54 4.77 -1.33
CA VAL A 35 -1.81 4.14 -1.71
C VAL A 35 -2.97 4.82 -0.99
N ASN A 36 -2.87 5.02 0.33
CA ASN A 36 -3.91 5.71 1.09
C ASN A 36 -4.14 7.15 0.59
N ALA A 37 -3.08 7.88 0.25
CA ALA A 37 -3.18 9.24 -0.27
C ALA A 37 -3.83 9.30 -1.67
N LEU A 38 -3.52 8.33 -2.55
CA LEU A 38 -4.09 8.23 -3.89
C LEU A 38 -5.57 7.83 -3.87
N VAL A 39 -5.94 6.95 -2.95
CA VAL A 39 -7.34 6.54 -2.71
C VAL A 39 -8.13 7.62 -1.98
N GLY A 40 -7.47 8.43 -1.13
CA GLY A 40 -8.11 9.43 -0.28
C GLY A 40 -8.66 8.88 1.03
N ALA A 41 -8.39 7.61 1.34
CA ALA A 41 -8.82 6.94 2.56
C ALA A 41 -7.80 5.91 3.03
N LYS A 42 -7.92 5.52 4.31
CA LYS A 42 -7.03 4.52 4.91
C LYS A 42 -7.49 3.10 4.56
N VAL A 43 -6.96 2.56 3.47
CA VAL A 43 -7.26 1.20 2.99
C VAL A 43 -6.13 0.20 3.26
N SER A 44 -4.91 0.68 3.52
CA SER A 44 -3.76 -0.12 3.93
C SER A 44 -3.14 0.43 5.21
N ILE A 45 -2.54 -0.44 6.01
CA ILE A 45 -1.91 -0.05 7.28
C ILE A 45 -0.53 0.55 7.07
N VAL A 46 -0.14 1.47 7.96
CA VAL A 46 1.14 2.17 7.89
C VAL A 46 1.88 2.01 9.21
N SER A 47 3.16 1.66 9.16
CA SER A 47 4.00 1.68 10.36
C SER A 47 5.47 1.89 9.98
N HIS A 48 6.27 2.40 10.93
CA HIS A 48 7.72 2.55 10.77
C HIS A 48 8.48 1.22 10.88
N LYS A 49 7.84 0.17 11.41
CA LYS A 49 8.39 -1.19 11.41
C LYS A 49 8.25 -1.80 10.02
N VAL A 50 9.25 -2.59 9.62
CA VAL A 50 9.24 -3.30 8.34
C VAL A 50 8.15 -4.38 8.31
N GLN A 51 7.90 -4.99 7.16
CA GLN A 51 6.95 -6.11 7.03
C GLN A 51 5.51 -5.81 7.48
N THR A 52 5.07 -4.56 7.29
CA THR A 52 3.68 -4.17 7.57
C THR A 52 2.74 -4.88 6.61
N THR A 53 2.82 -4.70 5.30
CA THR A 53 1.90 -5.38 4.37
C THR A 53 2.27 -6.86 4.18
N ARG A 54 1.36 -7.78 4.57
CA ARG A 54 1.54 -9.25 4.39
C ARG A 54 0.63 -9.82 3.32
N VAL A 55 -0.60 -9.31 3.23
CA VAL A 55 -1.60 -9.66 2.23
C VAL A 55 -1.72 -8.48 1.28
N PRO A 56 -1.65 -8.67 -0.05
CA PRO A 56 -1.91 -7.60 -0.99
C PRO A 56 -3.34 -7.07 -0.80
N VAL A 57 -3.47 -5.76 -0.61
CA VAL A 57 -4.76 -5.07 -0.58
C VAL A 57 -4.83 -4.21 -1.84
N ARG A 58 -6.00 -4.20 -2.49
CA ARG A 58 -6.22 -3.28 -3.60
C ARG A 58 -6.84 -1.99 -3.09
N GLY A 59 -6.19 -0.87 -3.39
CA GLY A 59 -6.76 0.46 -3.25
C GLY A 59 -7.35 0.90 -4.58
N ILE A 60 -8.58 1.40 -4.57
CA ILE A 60 -9.30 1.81 -5.77
C ILE A 60 -9.45 3.32 -5.74
N ALA A 61 -9.06 3.99 -6.82
CA ALA A 61 -9.23 5.43 -6.97
C ALA A 61 -9.72 5.76 -8.38
N ASN A 62 -10.65 6.70 -8.47
CA ASN A 62 -11.18 7.17 -9.75
C ASN A 62 -10.61 8.55 -10.08
N GLU A 63 -10.26 8.78 -11.34
CA GLU A 63 -9.77 10.06 -11.87
C GLU A 63 -10.37 10.29 -13.26
N GLY A 64 -11.40 11.15 -13.33
CA GLY A 64 -12.18 11.34 -14.56
C GLY A 64 -12.77 10.02 -15.05
N VAL A 65 -12.45 9.64 -16.30
CA VAL A 65 -12.94 8.37 -16.90
C VAL A 65 -12.10 7.14 -16.54
N SER A 66 -11.09 7.29 -15.70
CA SER A 66 -10.09 6.25 -15.41
C SER A 66 -10.24 5.70 -14.00
N GLN A 67 -10.30 4.37 -13.88
CA GLN A 67 -10.23 3.66 -12.60
C GLN A 67 -8.83 3.08 -12.39
N LEU A 68 -8.19 3.51 -11.31
CA LEU A 68 -6.84 3.12 -10.91
C LEU A 68 -6.93 2.10 -9.78
N ILE A 69 -6.42 0.89 -10.01
CA ILE A 69 -6.45 -0.19 -9.04
C ILE A 69 -5.03 -0.42 -8.53
N PHE A 70 -4.69 0.17 -7.40
CA PHE A 70 -3.39 0.06 -6.76
C PHE A 70 -3.26 -1.25 -6.01
N VAL A 71 -2.30 -2.08 -6.38
CA VAL A 71 -1.94 -3.29 -5.63
C VAL A 71 -0.84 -2.91 -4.64
N ASP A 72 -1.18 -2.74 -3.36
CA ASP A 72 -0.19 -2.49 -2.31
C ASP A 72 0.60 -3.78 -2.06
N THR A 73 1.89 -3.74 -2.37
CA THR A 73 2.76 -4.92 -2.26
C THR A 73 3.59 -4.89 -0.97
N PRO A 74 3.91 -6.06 -0.39
CA PRO A 74 4.95 -6.14 0.63
C PRO A 74 6.24 -5.46 0.16
N GLY A 75 6.99 -4.87 1.10
CA GLY A 75 8.31 -4.32 0.77
C GLY A 75 9.20 -5.40 0.16
N VAL A 76 10.00 -5.05 -0.85
CA VAL A 76 10.96 -5.97 -1.46
C VAL A 76 12.29 -5.84 -0.73
N PHE A 77 12.77 -6.92 -0.15
CA PHE A 77 14.03 -7.01 0.61
C PHE A 77 14.64 -8.40 0.44
N ALA A 78 15.87 -8.60 0.93
CA ALA A 78 16.50 -9.92 0.94
C ALA A 78 15.82 -10.83 1.99
N PRO A 79 15.14 -11.93 1.59
CA PRO A 79 14.40 -12.76 2.52
C PRO A 79 15.32 -13.59 3.41
N LYS A 80 14.98 -13.74 4.70
CA LYS A 80 15.71 -14.57 5.67
C LYS A 80 14.92 -15.79 6.14
N LYS A 81 13.58 -15.72 6.07
CA LYS A 81 12.64 -16.76 6.52
C LYS A 81 11.65 -17.12 5.41
N ARG A 82 10.96 -18.26 5.54
CA ARG A 82 9.94 -18.71 4.57
C ARG A 82 8.83 -17.67 4.32
N LEU A 83 8.37 -17.00 5.38
CA LEU A 83 7.37 -15.94 5.25
C LEU A 83 7.91 -14.77 4.42
N ASP A 84 9.17 -14.39 4.63
CA ASP A 84 9.83 -13.32 3.86
C ASP A 84 9.88 -13.69 2.36
N THR A 85 10.22 -14.95 2.04
CA THR A 85 10.24 -15.43 0.66
C THR A 85 8.86 -15.31 0.03
N ALA A 86 7.81 -15.78 0.70
CA ALA A 86 6.44 -15.69 0.21
C ALA A 86 5.99 -14.22 0.04
N MET A 87 6.40 -13.31 0.93
CA MET A 87 6.10 -11.88 0.82
C MET A 87 6.78 -11.24 -0.39
N VAL A 88 8.05 -11.56 -0.63
CA VAL A 88 8.78 -11.06 -1.81
C VAL A 88 8.18 -11.63 -3.09
N GLU A 89 7.85 -12.92 -3.12
CA GLU A 89 7.16 -13.56 -4.25
C GLU A 89 5.79 -12.90 -4.52
N ALA A 90 5.02 -12.61 -3.48
CA ALA A 90 3.74 -11.91 -3.61
C ALA A 90 3.91 -10.50 -4.20
N ALA A 91 4.96 -9.77 -3.78
CA ALA A 91 5.25 -8.46 -4.34
C ALA A 91 5.56 -8.51 -5.85
N TRP A 92 6.34 -9.50 -6.28
CA TRP A 92 6.60 -9.73 -7.70
C TRP A 92 5.40 -10.32 -8.45
N GLY A 93 4.55 -11.10 -7.78
CA GLY A 93 3.29 -11.60 -8.31
C GLY A 93 2.34 -10.45 -8.66
N GLY A 94 2.22 -9.45 -7.78
CA GLY A 94 1.46 -8.23 -8.05
C GLY A 94 1.93 -7.50 -9.29
N ALA A 95 3.25 -7.46 -9.52
CA ALA A 95 3.84 -6.85 -10.73
C ALA A 95 3.51 -7.61 -12.02
N ARG A 96 3.32 -8.94 -11.97
CA ARG A 96 3.07 -9.75 -13.18
C ARG A 96 1.65 -9.58 -13.74
N GLY A 97 0.68 -9.26 -12.89
CA GLY A 97 -0.71 -9.01 -13.28
C GLY A 97 -1.06 -7.53 -13.41
N ALA A 98 -0.07 -6.64 -13.29
CA ALA A 98 -0.27 -5.21 -13.39
C ALA A 98 -0.12 -4.73 -14.84
N ASP A 99 -0.79 -3.63 -15.16
CA ASP A 99 -0.62 -2.90 -16.42
C ASP A 99 0.55 -1.91 -16.33
N MET A 100 0.98 -1.55 -15.12
CA MET A 100 2.03 -0.58 -14.85
C MET A 100 2.63 -0.80 -13.46
N VAL A 101 3.87 -0.35 -13.27
CA VAL A 101 4.57 -0.36 -11.98
C VAL A 101 4.87 1.06 -11.53
N VAL A 102 4.58 1.37 -10.27
CA VAL A 102 5.09 2.55 -9.57
C VAL A 102 6.18 2.10 -8.60
N LEU A 103 7.43 2.46 -8.89
CA LEU A 103 8.54 2.27 -7.97
C LEU A 103 8.61 3.45 -7.00
N VAL A 104 8.38 3.18 -5.72
CA VAL A 104 8.48 4.14 -4.63
C VAL A 104 9.87 4.05 -4.00
N VAL A 105 10.59 5.17 -3.99
CA VAL A 105 11.91 5.31 -3.37
C VAL A 105 11.83 6.34 -2.24
N ASP A 106 12.39 6.02 -1.08
CA ASP A 106 12.59 7.01 -0.01
C ASP A 106 13.70 7.97 -0.42
N ALA A 107 13.35 9.20 -0.79
CA ALA A 107 14.29 10.18 -1.30
C ALA A 107 15.33 10.59 -0.24
N ALA A 108 15.01 10.49 1.05
CA ALA A 108 15.96 10.75 2.13
C ALA A 108 16.98 9.61 2.33
N LYS A 109 16.63 8.38 1.93
CA LYS A 109 17.53 7.21 1.96
C LYS A 109 18.39 7.10 0.70
N GLY A 110 17.83 7.50 -0.45
CA GLY A 110 18.51 7.48 -1.73
C GLY A 110 18.70 6.07 -2.33
N LEU A 111 19.72 5.92 -3.18
CA LEU A 111 20.02 4.70 -3.91
C LEU A 111 20.88 3.73 -3.07
N ASP A 112 20.23 2.88 -2.28
CA ASP A 112 20.87 1.84 -1.49
C ASP A 112 20.81 0.45 -2.15
N ASP A 113 21.33 -0.57 -1.45
CA ASP A 113 21.37 -1.94 -1.98
C ASP A 113 19.97 -2.57 -2.16
N GLU A 114 18.99 -2.18 -1.34
CA GLU A 114 17.61 -2.64 -1.48
C GLU A 114 16.99 -2.07 -2.77
N VAL A 115 17.16 -0.77 -3.01
CA VAL A 115 16.69 -0.10 -4.22
C VAL A 115 17.40 -0.65 -5.45
N LYS A 116 18.74 -0.83 -5.42
CA LYS A 116 19.50 -1.44 -6.51
C LYS A 116 18.98 -2.84 -6.84
N GLY A 117 18.75 -3.68 -5.84
CA GLY A 117 18.20 -5.02 -6.05
C GLY A 117 16.79 -5.03 -6.65
N ILE A 118 15.97 -4.02 -6.34
CA ILE A 118 14.66 -3.85 -6.98
C ILE A 118 14.81 -3.41 -8.44
N LEU A 119 15.69 -2.44 -8.72
CA LEU A 119 15.96 -1.96 -10.08
C LEU A 119 16.45 -3.10 -10.99
N ASP A 120 17.36 -3.94 -10.50
CA ASP A 120 17.87 -5.07 -11.27
C ASP A 120 16.78 -6.07 -11.65
N LYS A 121 15.84 -6.34 -10.74
CA LYS A 121 14.68 -7.19 -11.05
C LYS A 121 13.69 -6.52 -11.99
N LEU A 122 13.48 -5.20 -11.88
CA LEU A 122 12.61 -4.44 -12.77
C LEU A 122 13.13 -4.35 -14.20
N LYS A 123 14.42 -4.54 -14.46
CA LYS A 123 14.97 -4.66 -15.83
C LYS A 123 14.26 -5.75 -16.65
N GLY A 124 13.84 -6.84 -15.99
CA GLY A 124 13.11 -7.93 -16.64
C GLY A 124 11.60 -7.68 -16.83
N VAL A 125 11.05 -6.61 -16.25
CA VAL A 125 9.61 -6.29 -16.31
C VAL A 125 9.34 -5.34 -17.47
N LYS A 126 8.57 -5.77 -18.48
CA LYS A 126 8.31 -4.98 -19.71
C LYS A 126 7.13 -4.00 -19.62
N LEU A 127 6.59 -3.79 -18.43
CA LEU A 127 5.48 -2.86 -18.20
C LEU A 127 5.99 -1.40 -18.15
N PRO A 128 5.13 -0.40 -18.42
CA PRO A 128 5.39 0.99 -18.07
C PRO A 128 5.81 1.13 -16.60
N ARG A 129 6.78 2.01 -16.35
CA ARG A 129 7.42 2.17 -15.04
C ARG A 129 7.44 3.63 -14.66
N ILE A 130 6.81 3.97 -13.55
CA ILE A 130 6.80 5.31 -12.98
C ILE A 130 7.67 5.31 -11.73
N LEU A 131 8.55 6.28 -11.62
CA LEU A 131 9.35 6.52 -10.43
C LEU A 131 8.65 7.55 -9.54
N ALA A 132 8.43 7.21 -8.28
CA ALA A 132 7.94 8.09 -7.25
C ALA A 132 9.02 8.28 -6.17
N LEU A 133 9.70 9.43 -6.17
CA LEU A 133 10.60 9.87 -5.13
C LEU A 133 9.78 10.43 -3.98
N ASN A 134 9.57 9.60 -2.96
CA ASN A 134 8.73 9.92 -1.82
C ASN A 134 9.51 10.53 -0.66
N LYS A 135 8.79 11.17 0.25
CA LYS A 135 9.30 11.83 1.47
C LYS A 135 10.15 13.07 1.19
N ILE A 136 9.79 13.84 0.16
CA ILE A 136 10.50 15.07 -0.20
C ILE A 136 10.42 16.14 0.89
N ASP A 137 9.43 16.06 1.78
CA ASP A 137 9.27 16.87 2.98
C ASP A 137 10.45 16.77 3.95
N ARG A 138 11.22 15.68 3.87
CA ARG A 138 12.38 15.42 4.73
C ARG A 138 13.69 15.95 4.14
N LEU A 139 13.65 16.54 2.94
CA LEU A 139 14.83 17.00 2.22
C LEU A 139 14.90 18.53 2.22
N GLU A 140 16.09 19.05 2.54
CA GLU A 140 16.34 20.49 2.59
C GLU A 140 16.66 21.08 1.21
N SER A 141 17.21 20.28 0.28
CA SER A 141 17.63 20.74 -1.06
C SER A 141 16.95 19.96 -2.17
N ARG A 142 16.38 20.69 -3.14
CA ARG A 142 15.81 20.15 -4.38
C ARG A 142 16.88 19.65 -5.36
N GLU A 143 18.12 20.10 -5.24
CA GLU A 143 19.22 19.65 -6.10
C GLU A 143 19.49 18.15 -5.90
N LYS A 144 19.48 17.69 -4.64
CA LYS A 144 19.64 16.27 -4.29
C LYS A 144 18.55 15.38 -4.90
N LEU A 145 17.34 15.91 -5.10
CA LEU A 145 16.26 15.17 -5.75
C LEU A 145 16.51 14.97 -7.25
N LEU A 146 17.04 15.99 -7.92
CA LEU A 146 17.39 15.92 -9.34
C LEU A 146 18.56 14.97 -9.57
N GLU A 147 19.58 15.01 -8.71
CA GLU A 147 20.70 14.06 -8.73
C GLU A 147 20.21 12.62 -8.54
N LEU A 148 19.39 12.36 -7.51
CA LEU A 148 18.83 11.04 -7.27
C LEU A 148 17.98 10.54 -8.45
N ALA A 149 17.17 11.42 -9.05
CA ALA A 149 16.38 11.09 -10.23
C ALA A 149 17.28 10.73 -11.43
N ALA A 150 18.38 11.46 -11.64
CA ALA A 150 19.33 11.20 -12.70
C ALA A 150 20.04 9.86 -12.48
N ASP A 151 20.52 9.59 -11.26
CA ASP A 151 21.17 8.34 -10.89
C ASP A 151 20.22 7.15 -11.13
N LEU A 152 18.99 7.22 -10.65
CA LEU A 152 18.01 6.15 -10.85
C LEU A 152 17.72 5.89 -12.34
N ASN A 153 17.65 6.94 -13.16
CA ASN A 153 17.46 6.81 -14.61
C ASN A 153 18.65 6.18 -15.34
N GLN A 154 19.88 6.32 -14.82
CA GLN A 154 21.05 5.61 -15.35
C GLN A 154 20.94 4.10 -15.15
N HIS A 155 20.28 3.66 -14.07
CA HIS A 155 20.08 2.25 -13.77
C HIS A 155 18.91 1.62 -14.54
N LEU A 156 17.83 2.38 -14.72
CA LEU A 156 16.61 1.92 -15.38
C LEU A 156 15.83 3.11 -15.95
N THR A 157 15.38 3.01 -17.20
CA THR A 157 14.51 4.03 -17.79
C THR A 157 13.10 3.97 -17.20
N PHE A 158 12.56 5.14 -16.86
CA PHE A 158 11.19 5.34 -16.38
C PHE A 158 10.38 6.22 -17.35
N ASP A 159 9.08 5.96 -17.46
CA ASP A 159 8.11 6.68 -18.30
C ASP A 159 7.59 7.97 -17.64
N GLY A 160 8.04 8.24 -16.41
CA GLY A 160 7.70 9.41 -15.63
C GLY A 160 8.41 9.37 -14.28
N VAL A 161 8.83 10.54 -13.80
CA VAL A 161 9.44 10.73 -12.48
C VAL A 161 8.62 11.76 -11.72
N PHE A 162 8.19 11.40 -10.52
CA PHE A 162 7.38 12.23 -9.63
C PHE A 162 8.08 12.39 -8.30
N MET A 163 8.18 13.64 -7.85
CA MET A 163 8.65 14.00 -6.53
C MET A 163 7.43 14.24 -5.66
N ILE A 164 7.28 13.47 -4.58
CA ILE A 164 6.06 13.48 -3.78
C ILE A 164 6.33 13.47 -2.26
N SER A 165 5.40 14.05 -1.50
CA SER A 165 5.21 13.73 -0.09
C SER A 165 3.88 12.99 0.04
N ALA A 166 3.92 11.67 0.21
CA ALA A 166 2.71 10.89 0.43
C ALA A 166 1.98 11.28 1.72
N THR A 167 2.70 11.84 2.70
CA THR A 167 2.13 12.27 3.99
C THR A 167 1.42 13.60 3.86
N ASP A 168 2.02 14.56 3.15
CA ASP A 168 1.49 15.92 3.03
C ASP A 168 0.61 16.11 1.79
N GLY A 169 0.63 15.14 0.86
CA GLY A 169 -0.09 15.17 -0.39
C GLY A 169 0.63 15.89 -1.54
N ASP A 170 1.80 16.47 -1.31
CA ASP A 170 2.58 17.16 -2.34
C ASP A 170 2.93 16.22 -3.50
N GLY A 171 2.68 16.66 -4.73
CA GLY A 171 2.89 15.90 -5.97
C GLY A 171 2.00 14.66 -6.17
N VAL A 172 1.20 14.24 -5.18
CA VAL A 172 0.38 13.01 -5.25
C VAL A 172 -0.70 13.11 -6.31
N GLN A 173 -1.35 14.28 -6.44
CA GLN A 173 -2.39 14.49 -7.45
C GLN A 173 -1.83 14.53 -8.87
N ASP A 174 -0.63 15.09 -9.06
CA ASP A 174 0.06 15.05 -10.36
C ASP A 174 0.40 13.64 -10.78
N LEU A 175 0.91 12.83 -9.82
CA LEU A 175 1.12 11.40 -10.04
C LEU A 175 -0.20 10.70 -10.41
N LYS A 176 -1.28 10.92 -9.66
CA LYS A 176 -2.59 10.30 -9.92
C LYS A 176 -3.10 10.61 -11.35
N ARG A 177 -3.08 11.88 -11.75
CA ARG A 177 -3.47 12.31 -13.11
C ARG A 177 -2.59 11.67 -14.18
N ASN A 178 -1.29 11.58 -13.94
CA ASN A 178 -0.37 10.98 -14.89
C ASN A 178 -0.63 9.48 -15.10
N LEU A 179 -0.97 8.77 -14.03
CA LEU A 179 -1.35 7.36 -14.06
C LEU A 179 -2.69 7.16 -14.80
N ALA A 180 -3.68 8.03 -14.57
CA ALA A 180 -4.97 8.01 -15.28
C ALA A 180 -4.83 8.12 -16.80
N LEU A 181 -3.88 8.93 -17.28
CA LEU A 181 -3.59 9.03 -18.71
C LEU A 181 -2.95 7.77 -19.31
N ARG A 182 -2.38 6.88 -18.48
CA ARG A 182 -1.59 5.71 -18.91
C ARG A 182 -2.33 4.39 -18.80
N VAL A 183 -3.31 4.27 -17.91
CA VAL A 183 -4.08 3.03 -17.79
C VAL A 183 -4.79 2.70 -19.11
N PRO A 184 -4.88 1.42 -19.50
CA PRO A 184 -5.43 1.04 -20.80
C PRO A 184 -6.93 1.36 -20.90
N PRO A 185 -7.47 1.49 -22.13
CA PRO A 185 -8.92 1.49 -22.32
C PRO A 185 -9.49 0.16 -21.82
N GLY A 186 -10.61 0.23 -21.11
CA GLY A 186 -11.19 -0.94 -20.45
C GLY A 186 -12.30 -0.55 -19.51
N HIS A 187 -13.25 -1.46 -19.32
CA HIS A 187 -14.37 -1.21 -18.41
C HIS A 187 -13.86 -1.12 -16.97
N TRP A 188 -14.49 -0.25 -16.18
CA TRP A 188 -14.27 -0.21 -14.75
C TRP A 188 -14.61 -1.58 -14.15
N HIS A 189 -13.73 -2.06 -13.27
CA HIS A 189 -13.88 -3.35 -12.61
C HIS A 189 -14.70 -3.24 -11.32
N TYR A 190 -14.71 -2.06 -10.69
CA TYR A 190 -15.37 -1.80 -9.43
C TYR A 190 -16.36 -0.63 -9.55
N PRO A 191 -17.41 -0.60 -8.70
CA PRO A 191 -18.25 0.57 -8.48
C PRO A 191 -17.46 1.86 -8.21
N ALA A 192 -18.09 3.01 -8.45
CA ALA A 192 -17.45 4.32 -8.30
C ALA A 192 -17.14 4.68 -6.83
N ASP A 193 -17.87 4.12 -5.89
CA ASP A 193 -17.79 4.35 -4.44
C ASP A 193 -16.89 3.34 -3.71
N ASP A 194 -16.45 2.28 -4.38
CA ASP A 194 -15.52 1.30 -3.82
C ASP A 194 -14.12 1.90 -3.68
N LEU A 195 -13.59 1.88 -2.45
CA LEU A 195 -12.22 2.34 -2.13
C LEU A 195 -11.22 1.17 -2.04
N THR A 196 -11.72 -0.05 -1.82
CA THR A 196 -10.89 -1.26 -1.69
C THR A 196 -11.71 -2.52 -1.93
N ASP A 197 -11.06 -3.60 -2.37
CA ASP A 197 -11.65 -4.94 -2.47
C ASP A 197 -11.56 -5.76 -1.16
N ALA A 198 -10.92 -5.20 -0.13
CA ALA A 198 -10.69 -5.88 1.13
C ALA A 198 -11.99 -6.01 1.95
N PRO A 199 -12.34 -7.22 2.45
CA PRO A 199 -13.46 -7.37 3.35
C PRO A 199 -13.28 -6.55 4.64
N LEU A 200 -14.37 -5.96 5.17
CA LEU A 200 -14.33 -5.17 6.41
C LEU A 200 -13.70 -5.90 7.59
N ARG A 201 -13.89 -7.23 7.68
CA ARG A 201 -13.28 -8.08 8.71
C ARG A 201 -11.75 -8.10 8.64
N LEU A 202 -11.20 -8.08 7.43
CA LEU A 202 -9.76 -8.01 7.20
C LEU A 202 -9.25 -6.61 7.59
N LEU A 203 -9.90 -5.55 7.13
CA LEU A 203 -9.55 -4.18 7.48
C LEU A 203 -9.55 -3.97 9.01
N ALA A 204 -10.56 -4.48 9.71
CA ALA A 204 -10.60 -4.43 11.17
C ALA A 204 -9.41 -5.16 11.82
N SER A 205 -9.04 -6.34 11.30
CA SER A 205 -7.88 -7.10 11.82
C SER A 205 -6.58 -6.34 11.60
N GLU A 206 -6.45 -5.73 10.42
CA GLU A 206 -5.29 -4.94 10.02
C GLU A 206 -5.13 -3.68 10.87
N ILE A 207 -6.22 -2.95 11.16
CA ILE A 207 -6.19 -1.78 12.06
C ILE A 207 -5.62 -2.16 13.44
N THR A 208 -6.10 -3.24 14.03
CA THR A 208 -5.58 -3.72 15.33
C THR A 208 -4.11 -4.15 15.21
N ARG A 209 -3.73 -4.79 14.11
CA ARG A 209 -2.34 -5.15 13.85
C ARG A 209 -1.43 -3.93 13.71
N GLU A 210 -1.90 -2.86 13.08
CA GLU A 210 -1.17 -1.60 12.99
C GLU A 210 -0.89 -1.03 14.40
N LYS A 211 -1.89 -1.04 15.29
CA LYS A 211 -1.72 -0.63 16.69
C LYS A 211 -0.70 -1.48 17.42
N ILE A 212 -0.72 -2.80 17.22
CA ILE A 212 0.31 -3.71 17.73
C ILE A 212 1.69 -3.30 17.21
N PHE A 213 1.81 -3.02 15.91
CA PHE A 213 3.06 -2.56 15.28
C PHE A 213 3.53 -1.21 15.82
N HIS A 214 2.66 -0.32 16.28
CA HIS A 214 3.08 0.92 16.93
C HIS A 214 3.50 0.74 18.38
N ARG A 215 2.80 -0.11 19.14
CA ARG A 215 2.97 -0.23 20.60
C ARG A 215 4.06 -1.22 21.00
N LEU A 216 4.15 -2.35 20.31
CA LEU A 216 5.01 -3.46 20.70
C LEU A 216 6.33 -3.38 19.94
N HIS A 217 7.41 -3.78 20.60
CA HIS A 217 8.77 -3.70 20.08
C HIS A 217 9.33 -5.09 19.80
N ASP A 218 10.58 -5.15 19.35
CA ASP A 218 11.34 -6.39 19.09
C ASP A 218 10.61 -7.34 18.13
N GLU A 219 10.75 -8.65 18.30
CA GLU A 219 10.18 -9.62 17.36
C GLU A 219 8.65 -9.80 17.48
N LEU A 220 8.02 -9.22 18.49
CA LEU A 220 6.66 -9.56 18.89
C LEU A 220 5.58 -9.16 17.86
N PRO A 221 5.60 -7.95 17.25
CA PRO A 221 4.69 -7.61 16.15
C PRO A 221 4.77 -8.62 15.00
N TYR A 222 5.99 -9.06 14.67
CA TYR A 222 6.25 -9.97 13.56
C TYR A 222 5.81 -11.42 13.84
N HIS A 223 5.65 -11.80 15.10
CA HIS A 223 5.19 -13.14 15.51
C HIS A 223 3.73 -13.17 15.99
N SER A 224 2.98 -12.10 15.70
CA SER A 224 1.56 -12.02 15.99
C SER A 224 0.69 -12.09 14.73
N THR A 225 -0.51 -12.63 14.90
CA THR A 225 -1.59 -12.64 13.89
C THR A 225 -2.86 -12.17 14.55
N VAL A 226 -3.59 -11.27 13.91
CA VAL A 226 -4.90 -10.80 14.37
C VAL A 226 -5.96 -11.35 13.44
N GLU A 227 -7.04 -11.89 14.00
CA GLU A 227 -8.18 -12.40 13.24
C GLU A 227 -9.48 -11.87 13.83
N THR A 228 -10.36 -11.34 12.98
CA THR A 228 -11.75 -11.01 13.35
C THR A 228 -12.59 -12.29 13.40
N THR A 229 -12.85 -12.78 14.61
CA THR A 229 -13.57 -14.04 14.87
C THR A 229 -15.08 -13.88 14.88
N ALA A 230 -15.61 -12.70 15.21
CA ALA A 230 -17.04 -12.41 15.12
C ALA A 230 -17.32 -10.98 14.64
N TRP A 231 -18.41 -10.83 13.90
CA TRP A 231 -18.94 -9.57 13.43
C TRP A 231 -20.46 -9.59 13.62
N THR A 232 -20.96 -8.75 14.52
CA THR A 232 -22.40 -8.69 14.84
C THR A 232 -22.89 -7.27 14.65
N GLU A 233 -23.74 -7.08 13.66
CA GLU A 233 -24.49 -5.83 13.46
C GLU A 233 -25.64 -5.78 14.46
N ARG A 234 -25.80 -4.63 15.09
CA ARG A 234 -26.87 -4.35 16.05
C ARG A 234 -27.96 -3.54 15.38
N ARG A 235 -29.15 -3.56 15.98
CA ARG A 235 -30.36 -2.88 15.44
C ARG A 235 -30.19 -1.36 15.33
N ASP A 236 -29.32 -0.76 16.13
CA ASP A 236 -29.00 0.67 16.11
C ASP A 236 -27.96 1.03 15.04
N GLY A 237 -27.55 0.08 14.20
CA GLY A 237 -26.51 0.27 13.18
C GLY A 237 -25.09 0.15 13.70
N SER A 238 -24.87 -0.02 15.00
CA SER A 238 -23.53 -0.24 15.55
C SER A 238 -23.04 -1.67 15.29
N VAL A 239 -21.72 -1.84 15.23
CA VAL A 239 -21.08 -3.14 14.97
C VAL A 239 -20.28 -3.57 16.19
N ARG A 240 -20.51 -4.79 16.66
CA ARG A 240 -19.61 -5.47 17.59
C ARG A 240 -18.63 -6.35 16.81
N ILE A 241 -17.35 -6.07 16.98
CA ILE A 241 -16.25 -6.82 16.38
C ILE A 241 -15.53 -7.57 17.50
N GLU A 242 -15.34 -8.88 17.34
CA GLU A 242 -14.50 -9.69 18.22
C GLU A 242 -13.26 -10.12 17.47
N GLN A 243 -12.09 -9.94 18.10
CA GLN A 243 -10.80 -10.23 17.49
C GLN A 243 -9.93 -11.07 18.40
N THR A 244 -9.23 -12.03 17.82
CA THR A 244 -8.26 -12.89 18.51
C THR A 244 -6.86 -12.53 18.05
N ILE A 245 -5.95 -12.31 19.00
CA ILE A 245 -4.53 -12.09 18.73
C ILE A 245 -3.76 -13.36 19.09
N PHE A 246 -3.24 -14.03 18.07
CA PHE A 246 -2.38 -15.19 18.21
C PHE A 246 -0.93 -14.75 18.37
N VAL A 247 -0.20 -15.43 19.26
CA VAL A 247 1.24 -15.23 19.50
C VAL A 247 1.93 -16.60 19.57
N ALA A 248 3.21 -16.66 19.21
CA ALA A 248 3.93 -17.93 19.09
C ALA A 248 4.30 -18.56 20.44
N ARG A 249 4.48 -17.77 21.51
CA ARG A 249 4.97 -18.25 22.82
C ARG A 249 4.24 -17.62 24.00
N ALA A 250 4.15 -18.34 25.12
CA ALA A 250 3.49 -17.85 26.34
C ALA A 250 4.09 -16.54 26.89
N GLY A 251 5.42 -16.36 26.82
CA GLY A 251 6.07 -15.11 27.21
C GLY A 251 5.61 -13.90 26.37
N GLN A 252 5.35 -14.09 25.08
CA GLN A 252 4.83 -13.04 24.21
C GLN A 252 3.39 -12.66 24.58
N LYS A 253 2.58 -13.62 25.02
CA LYS A 253 1.22 -13.36 25.53
C LYS A 253 1.26 -12.43 26.74
N ALA A 254 2.18 -12.65 27.67
CA ALA A 254 2.33 -11.77 28.84
C ALA A 254 2.69 -10.33 28.45
N ILE A 255 3.59 -10.16 27.47
CA ILE A 255 3.98 -8.83 26.96
C ILE A 255 2.82 -8.15 26.22
N MET A 256 2.07 -8.89 25.38
CA MET A 256 0.90 -8.40 24.67
C MET A 256 -0.18 -7.88 25.63
N LEU A 257 -0.43 -8.60 26.74
CA LEU A 257 -1.35 -8.16 27.78
C LEU A 257 -0.80 -6.95 28.54
N GLY A 258 0.49 -6.99 28.89
CA GLY A 258 1.12 -5.99 29.73
C GLY A 258 0.70 -6.09 31.19
N LYS A 259 1.35 -5.29 32.05
CA LYS A 259 1.04 -5.24 33.48
C LYS A 259 -0.42 -4.84 33.69
N GLY A 260 -1.22 -5.73 34.30
CA GLY A 260 -2.65 -5.49 34.56
C GLY A 260 -3.50 -5.27 33.31
N GLY A 261 -3.06 -5.74 32.12
CA GLY A 261 -3.81 -5.56 30.88
C GLY A 261 -3.66 -4.17 30.23
N GLN A 262 -2.72 -3.34 30.68
CA GLN A 262 -2.56 -1.98 30.18
C GLN A 262 -2.19 -1.92 28.69
N THR A 263 -1.33 -2.83 28.23
CA THR A 263 -0.86 -2.84 26.83
C THR A 263 -1.99 -3.21 25.88
N ILE A 264 -2.73 -4.28 26.17
CA ILE A 264 -3.86 -4.70 25.32
C ILE A 264 -4.98 -3.65 25.29
N LYS A 265 -5.22 -2.96 26.42
CA LYS A 265 -6.16 -1.84 26.46
C LYS A 265 -5.73 -0.70 25.53
N GLN A 266 -4.44 -0.37 25.50
CA GLN A 266 -3.91 0.66 24.59
C GLN A 266 -3.90 0.23 23.12
N VAL A 267 -3.84 -1.07 22.83
CA VAL A 267 -4.00 -1.61 21.47
C VAL A 267 -5.46 -1.48 21.01
N SER A 268 -6.42 -1.64 21.92
CA SER A 268 -7.86 -1.53 21.63
C SER A 268 -8.41 -0.10 21.54
N MET A 269 -7.60 0.91 21.87
CA MET A 269 -7.96 2.35 21.82
C MET A 269 -7.30 3.03 20.61
#